data_AF-A0A1G3LYW8-F1
#
_entry.id   AF-A0A1G3LYW8-F1
#
_cell.length_a   1.000
_cell.length_b   1.000
_cell.length_c   1.000
_cell.angle_alpha   90.00
_cell.angle_beta   90.00
_cell.angle_gamma   90.00
#
_symmetry.space_group_name_H-M   'P 1'
#
loop_
_entity.id
_entity.type
_entity.pdbx_description
1 polymer ?
#
loop_
_entity_poly.entity_id
_entity_poly.type
_entity_poly.pdbx_seq_one_letter_code
_entity_poly.pdbx_strand_id
1 'polypeptide(L)'
;MPGEMENRTSDVRELILERVFPELRYGEDPDIERYFDLRASGRMLDAIGIYKSRLRPRYPDDAKRVILLRLYRTHAPAFSEFLHGLLAERADEIILRLRGNIDALVAPLAGISMRETYAVLKAVERVARLLPDNADAARLMAGTYADYAKLLGHKKAETERAAFLLGEFYDQASVDEDTPTDFIAASLASEESRKRREHDAEKKNFFDLSRIEFDQADIKRIEIPAGIERDEDIVLAYCHKYWLRADDPAFERIVWLYSRKYGTKNYEVFKAIKTGRNRKYQDDDILTMVSTTIATRYNYTVQGDLYMQATWRRIKANLYGLATAQQVIHQAAQRTAEQPQKAEQVRTPSPKVSRPRGKPAQRLARPGQQPASPRAQKTELRQTNAVQPQQKLVRAVATAPLQREKSQKDPIPEIKATGSISDKIKRLSGRAYDVYKDIFLSKVRSHIHTALAKGRLKPGVAFGDDANKAENTVYDFMERNYANAYMNWQVSEHRARIRELGFDIESLDGIIESCYRKIGN
;
A
#
# COMPACT_ATOMS: atom_id res chain seq x y z
N MET A 1 -26.37 -42.58 47.01
CA MET A 1 -26.69 -41.49 46.08
C MET A 1 -25.38 -40.84 45.65
N PRO A 2 -24.76 -41.27 44.53
CA PRO A 2 -23.60 -40.60 43.95
C PRO A 2 -24.06 -39.77 42.75
N GLY A 3 -24.11 -38.46 42.90
CA GLY A 3 -24.59 -37.58 41.84
C GLY A 3 -24.29 -36.12 42.16
N GLU A 4 -23.02 -35.77 42.36
CA GLU A 4 -22.63 -34.39 42.63
C GLU A 4 -21.15 -34.07 42.27
N MET A 5 -20.55 -34.81 41.34
CA MET A 5 -19.19 -34.50 40.83
C MET A 5 -19.08 -34.58 39.30
N GLU A 6 -20.06 -34.03 38.57
CA GLU A 6 -20.02 -34.02 37.09
C GLU A 6 -20.25 -32.64 36.45
N ASN A 7 -20.08 -31.54 37.20
CA ASN A 7 -20.23 -30.16 36.69
C ASN A 7 -18.93 -29.35 36.75
N ARG A 8 -17.84 -29.85 36.16
CA ARG A 8 -16.56 -29.10 36.06
C ARG A 8 -15.92 -29.11 34.66
N THR A 9 -16.72 -29.28 33.62
CA THR A 9 -16.41 -28.76 32.29
C THR A 9 -17.27 -27.53 32.10
N SER A 10 -16.71 -26.34 32.33
CA SER A 10 -17.37 -25.08 31.98
C SER A 10 -17.81 -25.17 30.52
N ASP A 11 -19.09 -24.91 30.25
CA ASP A 11 -19.64 -25.03 28.90
C ASP A 11 -18.85 -24.09 27.98
N VAL A 12 -18.41 -24.58 26.83
CA VAL A 12 -17.67 -23.81 25.82
C VAL A 12 -18.40 -22.50 25.48
N ARG A 13 -19.74 -22.52 25.54
CA ARG A 13 -20.59 -21.33 25.36
C ARG A 13 -20.35 -20.27 26.44
N GLU A 14 -20.30 -20.67 27.70
CA GLU A 14 -20.06 -19.76 28.83
C GLU A 14 -18.68 -19.12 28.70
N LEU A 15 -17.64 -19.91 28.44
CA LEU A 15 -16.28 -19.38 28.29
C LEU A 15 -16.15 -18.38 27.13
N ILE A 16 -16.89 -18.59 26.03
CA ILE A 16 -16.91 -17.66 24.90
C ILE A 16 -17.67 -16.38 25.27
N LEU A 17 -18.81 -16.51 25.94
CA LEU A 17 -19.57 -15.35 26.42
C LEU A 17 -18.75 -14.53 27.42
N GLU A 18 -18.04 -15.14 28.36
CA GLU A 18 -17.18 -14.42 29.30
C GLU A 18 -16.03 -13.67 28.62
N ARG A 19 -15.54 -14.18 27.49
CA ARG A 19 -14.44 -13.56 26.74
C ARG A 19 -14.92 -12.44 25.83
N VAL A 20 -16.13 -12.55 25.28
CA VAL A 20 -16.74 -11.51 24.43
C VAL A 20 -17.48 -10.45 25.25
N PHE A 21 -18.09 -10.85 26.35
CA PHE A 21 -18.85 -10.01 27.29
C PHE A 21 -18.39 -10.26 28.74
N PRO A 22 -17.24 -9.71 29.16
CA PRO A 22 -16.70 -9.90 30.51
C PRO A 22 -17.63 -9.44 31.64
N GLU A 23 -18.57 -8.55 31.32
CA GLU A 23 -19.56 -7.99 32.25
C GLU A 23 -20.66 -9.00 32.65
N LEU A 24 -20.81 -10.13 31.94
CA LEU A 24 -21.83 -11.17 32.20
C LEU A 24 -21.36 -12.28 33.14
N ARG A 25 -20.19 -12.12 33.78
CA ARG A 25 -19.69 -13.09 34.77
C ARG A 25 -20.76 -13.23 35.87
N TYR A 26 -21.09 -14.46 36.25
CA TYR A 26 -22.10 -14.85 37.26
C TYR A 26 -23.56 -15.05 36.80
N GLY A 27 -23.84 -15.10 35.49
CA GLY A 27 -25.16 -15.53 34.99
C GLY A 27 -26.27 -14.47 35.10
N GLU A 28 -25.89 -13.23 35.44
CA GLU A 28 -26.74 -12.05 35.42
C GLU A 28 -26.22 -11.03 34.41
N ASP A 29 -27.08 -10.08 34.04
CA ASP A 29 -26.70 -8.98 33.16
C ASP A 29 -26.85 -7.64 33.90
N PRO A 30 -25.74 -7.04 34.39
CA PRO A 30 -25.77 -5.81 35.16
C PRO A 30 -26.26 -4.60 34.34
N ASP A 31 -26.19 -4.66 33.02
CA ASP A 31 -26.71 -3.58 32.17
C ASP A 31 -28.25 -3.54 32.16
N ILE A 32 -28.91 -4.69 32.42
CA ILE A 32 -30.37 -4.73 32.55
C ILE A 32 -30.80 -4.00 33.83
N GLU A 33 -30.15 -4.30 34.96
CA GLU A 33 -30.40 -3.60 36.22
C GLU A 33 -30.14 -2.10 36.07
N ARG A 34 -28.96 -1.75 35.56
CA ARG A 34 -28.55 -0.36 35.34
C ARG A 34 -29.52 0.41 34.43
N TYR A 35 -30.09 -0.26 33.43
CA TYR A 35 -31.12 0.33 32.58
C TYR A 35 -32.38 0.73 33.36
N PHE A 36 -32.84 -0.13 34.27
CA PHE A 36 -34.02 0.15 35.10
C PHE A 36 -33.74 1.19 36.18
N ASP A 37 -32.55 1.17 36.80
CA ASP A 37 -32.14 2.18 37.79
C ASP A 37 -32.08 3.60 37.21
N LEU A 38 -31.53 3.73 35.99
CA LEU A 38 -31.48 5.01 35.29
C LEU A 38 -32.88 5.50 34.91
N ARG A 39 -33.80 4.59 34.58
CA ARG A 39 -35.21 4.96 34.36
C ARG A 39 -35.89 5.39 35.66
N ALA A 40 -35.68 4.68 36.76
CA ALA A 40 -36.27 4.99 38.06
C ALA A 40 -35.77 6.34 38.61
N SER A 41 -34.50 6.69 38.35
CA SER A 41 -33.89 7.97 38.73
C SER A 41 -34.20 9.13 37.78
N GLY A 42 -35.06 8.94 36.77
CA GLY A 42 -35.45 9.99 35.82
C GLY A 42 -34.40 10.31 34.74
N ARG A 43 -33.29 9.57 34.69
CA ARG A 43 -32.19 9.74 33.71
C ARG A 43 -32.47 9.01 32.40
N MET A 44 -33.55 9.41 31.72
CA MET A 44 -34.08 8.71 30.55
C MET A 44 -33.10 8.62 29.37
N LEU A 45 -32.31 9.68 29.11
CA LEU A 45 -31.35 9.69 28.01
C LEU A 45 -30.22 8.67 28.21
N ASP A 46 -29.71 8.55 29.44
CA ASP A 46 -28.66 7.60 29.79
C ASP A 46 -29.16 6.16 29.71
N ALA A 47 -30.40 5.91 30.18
CA ALA A 47 -31.04 4.60 30.03
C ALA A 47 -31.18 4.21 28.55
N ILE A 48 -31.61 5.13 27.69
CA ILE A 48 -31.67 4.89 26.24
C ILE A 48 -30.27 4.63 25.65
N GLY A 49 -29.24 5.31 26.17
CA GLY A 49 -27.85 5.09 25.81
C GLY A 49 -27.39 3.65 26.06
N ILE A 50 -27.65 3.10 27.25
CA ILE A 50 -27.34 1.70 27.59
C ILE A 50 -28.13 0.74 26.70
N TYR A 51 -29.43 0.98 26.53
CA TYR A 51 -30.27 0.13 25.71
C TYR A 51 -29.75 0.02 24.27
N LYS A 52 -29.37 1.13 23.65
CA LYS A 52 -28.89 1.16 22.26
C LYS A 52 -27.49 0.58 22.10
N SER A 53 -26.58 0.86 23.04
CA SER A 53 -25.15 0.51 22.90
C SER A 53 -24.78 -0.86 23.45
N ARG A 54 -25.49 -1.36 24.47
CA ARG A 54 -25.19 -2.62 25.15
C ARG A 54 -26.26 -3.68 24.93
N LEU A 55 -27.49 -3.39 25.36
CA LEU A 55 -28.58 -4.39 25.36
C LEU A 55 -29.03 -4.79 23.96
N ARG A 56 -29.14 -3.84 23.02
CA ARG A 56 -29.56 -4.13 21.64
C ARG A 56 -28.51 -4.96 20.87
N PRO A 57 -27.20 -4.67 20.92
CA PRO A 57 -26.20 -5.55 20.32
C PRO A 57 -26.07 -6.93 20.99
N ARG A 58 -26.30 -7.02 22.30
CA ARG A 58 -26.24 -8.28 23.05
C ARG A 58 -27.46 -9.17 22.76
N TYR A 59 -28.66 -8.58 22.73
CA TYR A 59 -29.94 -9.24 22.44
C TYR A 59 -30.56 -8.63 21.17
N PRO A 60 -30.17 -9.05 19.96
CA PRO A 60 -30.58 -8.40 18.71
C PRO A 60 -32.07 -8.55 18.37
N ASP A 61 -32.71 -9.66 18.78
CA ASP A 61 -34.14 -9.90 18.53
C ASP A 61 -35.01 -8.99 19.42
N ASP A 62 -35.79 -8.12 18.77
CA ASP A 62 -36.65 -7.14 19.43
C ASP A 62 -37.76 -7.78 20.27
N ALA A 63 -38.36 -8.88 19.80
CA ALA A 63 -39.45 -9.55 20.51
C ALA A 63 -38.93 -10.24 21.77
N LYS A 64 -37.83 -10.99 21.64
CA LYS A 64 -37.18 -11.67 22.77
C LYS A 64 -36.66 -10.67 23.80
N ARG A 65 -36.07 -9.55 23.37
CA ARG A 65 -35.58 -8.49 24.26
C ARG A 65 -36.70 -7.80 25.04
N VAL A 66 -37.86 -7.54 24.41
CA VAL A 66 -39.03 -7.00 25.12
C VAL A 66 -39.53 -7.96 26.20
N ILE A 67 -39.56 -9.27 25.90
CA ILE A 67 -39.93 -10.31 26.87
C ILE A 67 -38.92 -10.33 28.03
N LEU A 68 -37.62 -10.31 27.73
CA LEU A 68 -36.55 -10.30 28.73
C LEU A 68 -36.70 -9.13 29.72
N LEU A 69 -36.84 -7.90 29.20
CA LEU A 69 -37.00 -6.71 30.03
C LEU A 69 -38.33 -6.72 30.81
N ARG A 70 -39.39 -7.30 30.22
CA ARG A 70 -40.66 -7.47 30.93
C ARG A 70 -40.50 -8.42 32.11
N LEU A 71 -39.88 -9.59 31.91
CA LEU A 71 -39.65 -10.60 32.94
C LEU A 71 -38.82 -10.04 34.10
N TYR A 72 -37.76 -9.29 33.78
CA TYR A 72 -36.94 -8.60 34.78
C TYR A 72 -37.77 -7.61 35.60
N ARG A 73 -38.52 -6.72 34.93
CA ARG A 73 -39.36 -5.70 35.60
C ARG A 73 -40.42 -6.30 36.51
N THR A 74 -40.95 -7.48 36.18
CA THR A 74 -41.97 -8.16 36.98
C THR A 74 -41.38 -9.10 38.03
N HIS A 75 -40.05 -9.16 38.17
CA HIS A 75 -39.35 -10.12 39.04
C HIS A 75 -39.85 -11.56 38.85
N ALA A 76 -40.09 -11.94 37.59
CA ALA A 76 -40.63 -13.26 37.28
C ALA A 76 -39.56 -14.34 37.52
N PRO A 77 -39.89 -15.49 38.13
CA PRO A 77 -38.91 -16.55 38.39
C PRO A 77 -38.33 -17.16 37.09
N ALA A 78 -39.07 -17.06 35.99
CA ALA A 78 -38.63 -17.50 34.66
C ALA A 78 -37.55 -16.57 34.03
N PHE A 79 -37.23 -15.43 34.65
CA PHE A 79 -36.25 -14.49 34.09
C PHE A 79 -34.89 -15.13 33.88
N SER A 80 -34.34 -15.78 34.89
CA SER A 80 -32.99 -16.34 34.83
C SER A 80 -32.89 -17.41 33.75
N GLU A 81 -33.84 -18.34 33.67
CA GLU A 81 -33.87 -19.38 32.63
C GLU A 81 -33.98 -18.78 31.23
N PHE A 82 -34.85 -17.78 31.04
CA PHE A 82 -35.02 -17.11 29.75
C PHE A 82 -33.74 -16.36 29.34
N LEU A 83 -33.08 -15.67 30.27
CA LEU A 83 -31.80 -15.01 30.04
C LEU A 83 -30.73 -16.01 29.61
N HIS A 84 -30.58 -17.12 30.33
CA HIS A 84 -29.61 -18.17 29.99
C HIS A 84 -29.87 -18.75 28.60
N GLY A 85 -31.14 -18.99 28.25
CA GLY A 85 -31.53 -19.42 26.90
C GLY A 85 -31.11 -18.44 25.81
N LEU A 86 -31.35 -17.13 26.00
CA LEU A 86 -30.92 -16.10 25.06
C LEU A 86 -29.40 -16.00 24.93
N LEU A 87 -28.69 -16.13 26.04
CA LEU A 87 -27.23 -16.11 26.06
C LEU A 87 -26.65 -17.34 25.36
N ALA A 88 -27.24 -18.52 25.54
CA ALA A 88 -26.84 -19.74 24.85
C ALA A 88 -27.03 -19.63 23.33
N GLU A 89 -28.20 -19.14 22.87
CA GLU A 89 -28.43 -18.86 21.44
C GLU A 89 -27.39 -17.87 20.90
N ARG A 90 -27.10 -16.82 21.66
CA ARG A 90 -26.12 -15.81 21.28
C ARG A 90 -24.70 -16.39 21.20
N ALA A 91 -24.34 -17.26 22.13
CA ALA A 91 -23.06 -17.97 22.12
C ALA A 91 -22.93 -18.82 20.84
N ASP A 92 -23.98 -19.55 20.47
CA ASP A 92 -23.98 -20.38 19.25
C ASP A 92 -23.77 -19.55 17.97
N GLU A 93 -24.41 -18.39 17.87
CA GLU A 93 -24.18 -17.46 16.75
C GLU A 93 -22.72 -16.96 16.69
N ILE A 94 -22.15 -16.62 17.85
CA ILE A 94 -20.76 -16.18 17.96
C ILE A 94 -19.82 -17.31 17.57
N ILE A 95 -20.06 -18.53 18.07
CA ILE A 95 -19.27 -19.73 17.76
C ILE A 95 -19.26 -19.99 16.25
N LEU A 96 -20.42 -19.94 15.60
CA LEU A 96 -20.54 -20.13 14.15
C LEU A 96 -19.71 -19.10 13.38
N ARG A 97 -19.79 -17.82 13.78
CA ARG A 97 -19.00 -16.75 13.16
C ARG A 97 -17.50 -16.95 13.39
N LEU A 98 -17.09 -17.31 14.61
CA LEU A 98 -15.70 -17.57 14.95
C LEU A 98 -15.13 -18.73 14.13
N ARG A 99 -15.88 -19.83 13.96
CA ARG A 99 -15.48 -20.95 13.10
C ARG A 99 -15.28 -20.50 11.65
N GLY A 100 -16.22 -19.73 11.10
CA GLY A 100 -16.09 -19.17 9.74
C GLY A 100 -14.85 -18.27 9.58
N ASN A 101 -14.56 -17.43 10.57
CA ASN A 101 -13.37 -16.58 10.57
C ASN A 101 -12.07 -17.40 10.66
N ILE A 102 -12.03 -18.43 11.52
CA ILE A 102 -10.89 -19.35 11.63
C ILE A 102 -10.68 -20.10 10.32
N ASP A 103 -11.75 -20.57 9.69
CA ASP A 103 -11.68 -21.25 8.39
C ASP A 103 -11.10 -20.33 7.31
N ALA A 104 -11.55 -19.07 7.25
CA ALA A 104 -11.03 -18.07 6.34
C ALA A 104 -9.55 -17.73 6.60
N LEU A 105 -9.15 -17.65 7.88
CA LEU A 105 -7.77 -17.36 8.29
C LEU A 105 -6.80 -18.47 7.86
N VAL A 106 -7.23 -19.73 7.98
CA VAL A 106 -6.38 -20.90 7.69
C VAL A 106 -6.44 -21.29 6.22
N ALA A 107 -7.51 -20.97 5.48
CA ALA A 107 -7.71 -21.39 4.09
C ALA A 107 -6.52 -21.11 3.15
N PRO A 108 -5.85 -19.94 3.19
CA PRO A 108 -4.69 -19.69 2.33
C PRO A 108 -3.52 -20.64 2.55
N LEU A 109 -3.38 -21.21 3.76
CA LEU A 109 -2.31 -22.12 4.14
C LEU A 109 -2.67 -23.60 3.94
N ALA A 110 -3.93 -23.89 3.58
CA ALA A 110 -4.40 -25.25 3.42
C ALA A 110 -3.71 -25.95 2.22
N GLY A 111 -3.14 -27.13 2.47
CA GLY A 111 -2.50 -27.95 1.45
C GLY A 111 -1.10 -27.51 1.02
N ILE A 112 -0.54 -26.45 1.61
CA ILE A 112 0.80 -25.96 1.27
C ILE A 112 1.85 -26.70 2.11
N SER A 113 2.80 -27.32 1.40
CA SER A 113 3.98 -27.95 2.00
C SER A 113 4.89 -26.89 2.61
N MET A 114 5.41 -27.15 3.83
CA MET A 114 6.40 -26.27 4.47
C MET A 114 7.74 -26.22 3.75
N ARG A 115 7.99 -27.15 2.82
CA ARG A 115 9.19 -27.12 1.96
C ARG A 115 9.09 -26.03 0.90
N GLU A 116 7.88 -25.71 0.44
CA GLU A 116 7.64 -24.69 -0.58
C GLU A 116 7.64 -23.28 0.03
N THR A 117 8.83 -22.77 0.34
CA THR A 117 9.01 -21.50 1.07
C THR A 117 8.27 -20.33 0.42
N TYR A 118 8.24 -20.25 -0.92
CA TYR A 118 7.54 -19.16 -1.63
C TYR A 118 6.03 -19.26 -1.50
N ALA A 119 5.50 -20.47 -1.63
CA ALA A 119 4.08 -20.71 -1.48
C ALA A 119 3.61 -20.38 -0.06
N VAL A 120 4.40 -20.76 0.96
CA VAL A 120 4.12 -20.43 2.36
C VAL A 120 4.12 -18.92 2.57
N LEU A 121 5.15 -18.19 2.12
CA LEU A 121 5.21 -16.74 2.29
C LEU A 121 4.07 -16.01 1.56
N LYS A 122 3.74 -16.43 0.35
CA LYS A 122 2.58 -15.89 -0.39
C LYS A 122 1.26 -16.17 0.32
N ALA A 123 1.12 -17.33 0.93
CA ALA A 123 -0.07 -17.65 1.71
C ALA A 123 -0.15 -16.81 2.98
N VAL A 124 0.96 -16.63 3.71
CA VAL A 124 1.02 -15.76 4.90
C VAL A 124 0.71 -14.30 4.53
N GLU A 125 1.20 -13.81 3.38
CA GLU A 125 0.85 -12.48 2.87
C GLU A 125 -0.67 -12.35 2.62
N ARG A 126 -1.31 -13.39 2.07
CA ARG A 126 -2.78 -13.40 1.90
C ARG A 126 -3.50 -13.41 3.25
N VAL A 127 -2.99 -14.13 4.25
CA VAL A 127 -3.52 -14.13 5.61
C VAL A 127 -3.39 -12.74 6.24
N ALA A 128 -2.23 -12.09 6.10
CA ALA A 128 -1.98 -10.74 6.62
C ALA A 128 -2.97 -9.72 6.07
N ARG A 129 -3.37 -9.83 4.79
CA ARG A 129 -4.37 -8.94 4.17
C ARG A 129 -5.80 -9.12 4.72
N LEU A 130 -6.10 -10.22 5.40
CA LEU A 130 -7.39 -10.43 6.07
C LEU A 130 -7.43 -9.77 7.46
N LEU A 131 -6.29 -9.28 7.94
CA LEU A 131 -6.10 -8.71 9.27
C LEU A 131 -5.85 -7.20 9.18
N PRO A 132 -5.90 -6.47 10.31
CA PRO A 132 -5.59 -5.05 10.33
C PRO A 132 -4.18 -4.74 9.80
N ASP A 133 -4.00 -3.57 9.18
CA ASP A 133 -2.70 -3.16 8.61
C ASP A 133 -1.58 -2.99 9.66
N ASN A 134 -1.96 -2.73 10.92
CA ASN A 134 -1.02 -2.64 12.03
C ASN A 134 -0.56 -4.05 12.43
N ALA A 135 0.75 -4.30 12.34
CA ALA A 135 1.38 -5.58 12.64
C ALA A 135 1.09 -6.09 14.06
N ASP A 136 1.11 -5.24 15.08
CA ASP A 136 0.84 -5.64 16.47
C ASP A 136 -0.64 -5.99 16.67
N ALA A 137 -1.54 -5.21 16.07
CA ALA A 137 -2.96 -5.51 16.09
C ALA A 137 -3.29 -6.81 15.34
N ALA A 138 -2.63 -7.06 14.20
CA ALA A 138 -2.75 -8.29 13.44
C ALA A 138 -2.26 -9.51 14.23
N ARG A 139 -1.09 -9.40 14.90
CA ARG A 139 -0.57 -10.47 15.77
C ARG A 139 -1.53 -10.77 16.92
N LEU A 140 -2.02 -9.75 17.60
CA LEU A 140 -2.98 -9.92 18.71
C LEU A 140 -4.27 -10.60 18.23
N MET A 141 -4.79 -10.18 17.07
CA MET A 141 -5.99 -10.76 16.49
C MET A 141 -5.79 -12.22 16.08
N ALA A 142 -4.67 -12.55 15.43
CA ALA A 142 -4.32 -13.92 15.06
C ALA A 142 -4.15 -14.82 16.29
N GLY A 143 -3.48 -14.33 17.34
CA GLY A 143 -3.36 -15.04 18.62
C GLY A 143 -4.72 -15.25 19.29
N THR A 144 -5.60 -14.26 19.24
CA THR A 144 -6.97 -14.36 19.77
C THR A 144 -7.77 -15.45 19.03
N TYR A 145 -7.63 -15.56 17.70
CA TYR A 145 -8.25 -16.64 16.94
C TYR A 145 -7.66 -18.01 17.26
N ALA A 146 -6.35 -18.11 17.53
CA ALA A 146 -5.73 -19.36 17.97
C ALA A 146 -6.27 -19.81 19.34
N ASP A 147 -6.47 -18.88 20.28
CA ASP A 147 -7.10 -19.18 21.57
C ASP A 147 -8.54 -19.66 21.41
N TYR A 148 -9.34 -19.02 20.55
CA TYR A 148 -10.70 -19.49 20.25
C TYR A 148 -10.70 -20.84 19.56
N ALA A 149 -9.79 -21.10 18.61
CA ALA A 149 -9.63 -22.39 17.94
C ALA A 149 -9.32 -23.52 18.94
N LYS A 150 -8.46 -23.24 19.93
CA LYS A 150 -8.13 -24.17 21.02
C LYS A 150 -9.35 -24.46 21.91
N LEU A 151 -10.08 -23.42 22.28
CA LEU A 151 -11.26 -23.52 23.14
C LEU A 151 -12.42 -24.26 22.43
N LEU A 152 -12.58 -24.06 21.13
CA LEU A 152 -13.59 -24.70 20.30
C LEU A 152 -13.21 -26.12 19.82
N GLY A 153 -11.94 -26.53 19.98
CA GLY A 153 -11.41 -27.74 19.38
C GLY A 153 -11.45 -27.75 17.84
N HIS A 154 -11.47 -26.57 17.20
CA HIS A 154 -11.67 -26.41 15.76
C HIS A 154 -10.40 -25.90 15.09
N LYS A 155 -9.80 -26.69 14.18
CA LYS A 155 -8.57 -26.34 13.43
C LYS A 155 -7.45 -25.75 14.28
N LYS A 156 -7.26 -26.29 15.48
CA LYS A 156 -6.32 -25.78 16.48
C LYS A 156 -4.90 -25.70 15.94
N ALA A 157 -4.38 -26.81 15.42
CA ALA A 157 -2.98 -26.89 14.97
C ALA A 157 -2.71 -25.98 13.78
N GLU A 158 -3.67 -25.88 12.86
CA GLU A 158 -3.54 -25.04 11.67
C GLU A 158 -3.62 -23.55 12.02
N THR A 159 -4.46 -23.17 12.98
CA THR A 159 -4.59 -21.79 13.45
C THR A 159 -3.38 -21.35 14.27
N GLU A 160 -2.86 -22.21 15.16
CA GLU A 160 -1.61 -21.98 15.89
C GLU A 160 -0.44 -21.79 14.92
N ARG A 161 -0.36 -22.64 13.87
CA ARG A 161 0.62 -22.50 12.80
C ARG A 161 0.44 -21.19 12.04
N ALA A 162 -0.78 -20.80 11.68
CA ALA A 162 -1.04 -19.54 10.98
C ALA A 162 -0.62 -18.32 11.80
N ALA A 163 -0.98 -18.28 13.09
CA ALA A 163 -0.61 -17.19 14.00
C ALA A 163 0.92 -17.11 14.20
N PHE A 164 1.60 -18.25 14.33
CA PHE A 164 3.05 -18.31 14.42
C PHE A 164 3.73 -17.80 13.15
N LEU A 165 3.32 -18.30 11.97
CA LEU A 165 3.88 -17.89 10.68
C LEU A 165 3.69 -16.39 10.41
N LEU A 166 2.55 -15.85 10.81
CA LEU A 166 2.26 -14.42 10.71
C LEU A 166 3.15 -13.58 11.65
N GLY A 167 3.34 -14.05 12.89
CA GLY A 167 4.26 -13.41 13.84
C GLY A 167 5.68 -13.33 13.28
N GLU A 168 6.19 -14.47 12.79
CA GLU A 168 7.48 -14.56 12.11
C GLU A 168 7.57 -13.61 10.91
N PHE A 169 6.54 -13.57 10.06
CA PHE A 169 6.51 -12.69 8.89
C PHE A 169 6.67 -11.20 9.26
N TYR A 170 6.00 -10.75 10.33
CA TYR A 170 6.11 -9.35 10.78
C TYR A 170 7.42 -9.05 11.53
N ASP A 171 7.92 -9.96 12.37
CA ASP A 171 9.21 -9.78 13.08
C ASP A 171 10.33 -9.56 12.06
N GLN A 172 10.25 -10.34 10.99
CA GLN A 172 11.15 -10.33 9.87
C GLN A 172 11.07 -9.09 8.98
N ALA A 173 9.90 -8.46 8.87
CA ALA A 173 9.72 -7.18 8.18
C ALA A 173 10.26 -5.99 9.01
N SER A 174 10.16 -6.07 10.34
CA SER A 174 10.61 -5.00 11.25
C SER A 174 12.13 -4.82 11.31
N VAL A 175 12.91 -5.86 11.02
CA VAL A 175 14.39 -5.82 11.09
C VAL A 175 15.02 -4.93 10.02
N ASP A 176 14.29 -4.55 8.96
CA ASP A 176 14.86 -3.83 7.80
C ASP A 176 14.39 -2.37 7.62
N GLU A 177 13.39 -1.89 8.36
CA GLU A 177 12.97 -0.47 8.31
C GLU A 177 13.75 0.45 9.26
N ASP A 178 14.29 -0.10 10.35
CA ASP A 178 15.03 0.68 11.35
C ASP A 178 16.55 0.66 11.09
N THR A 179 16.99 1.40 10.06
CA THR A 179 18.33 2.01 10.13
C THR A 179 18.16 3.52 10.32
N PRO A 180 18.03 4.01 11.57
CA PRO A 180 17.98 5.44 11.84
C PRO A 180 19.30 6.08 11.43
N THR A 181 19.24 7.12 10.61
CA THR A 181 20.37 8.00 10.28
C THR A 181 20.83 8.88 11.45
N ASP A 182 20.43 8.57 12.69
CA ASP A 182 20.67 9.40 13.86
C ASP A 182 21.54 8.66 14.90
N PHE A 183 22.73 9.19 15.17
CA PHE A 183 23.79 8.55 15.96
C PHE A 183 23.39 8.28 17.42
N ILE A 184 22.40 9.00 17.96
CA ILE A 184 21.93 8.85 19.34
C ILE A 184 20.95 7.66 19.46
N ALA A 185 20.15 7.39 18.42
CA ALA A 185 19.25 6.23 18.37
C ALA A 185 20.02 4.91 18.19
N ALA A 186 21.19 4.93 17.54
CA ALA A 186 22.02 3.75 17.31
C ALA A 186 22.57 3.10 18.60
N SER A 187 22.81 3.90 19.65
CA SER A 187 23.36 3.40 20.93
C SER A 187 22.30 2.70 21.79
N LEU A 188 21.09 3.28 21.87
CA LEU A 188 19.94 2.66 22.55
C LEU A 188 19.41 1.45 21.78
N ALA A 189 19.36 1.53 20.46
CA ALA A 189 18.97 0.42 19.61
C ALA A 189 19.98 -0.74 19.67
N SER A 190 21.27 -0.49 19.89
CA SER A 190 22.28 -1.55 20.06
C SER A 190 22.03 -2.40 21.31
N GLU A 191 21.68 -1.75 22.43
CA GLU A 191 21.33 -2.43 23.70
C GLU A 191 19.99 -3.18 23.59
N GLU A 192 18.97 -2.57 22.98
CA GLU A 192 17.69 -3.25 22.71
C GLU A 192 17.82 -4.37 21.68
N SER A 193 18.68 -4.22 20.67
CA SER A 193 19.03 -5.27 19.71
C SER A 193 19.72 -6.44 20.37
N ARG A 194 20.55 -6.20 21.39
CA ARG A 194 21.22 -7.28 22.13
C ARG A 194 20.20 -8.09 22.94
N LYS A 195 19.31 -7.41 23.66
CA LYS A 195 18.21 -8.04 24.41
C LYS A 195 17.19 -8.74 23.50
N ARG A 196 16.86 -8.16 22.34
CA ARG A 196 16.01 -8.80 21.32
C ARG A 196 16.70 -10.01 20.69
N ARG A 197 18.00 -9.94 20.38
CA ARG A 197 18.77 -11.10 19.86
C ARG A 197 18.86 -12.24 20.86
N GLU A 198 18.96 -11.94 22.15
CA GLU A 198 18.93 -12.92 23.24
C GLU A 198 17.55 -13.59 23.34
N HIS A 199 16.46 -12.82 23.28
CA HIS A 199 15.09 -13.33 23.28
C HIS A 199 14.69 -14.06 21.96
N ASP A 200 15.21 -13.62 20.81
CA ASP A 200 15.02 -14.26 19.51
C ASP A 200 15.84 -15.55 19.39
N ALA A 201 16.96 -15.66 20.11
CA ALA A 201 17.72 -16.91 20.20
C ALA A 201 16.93 -17.98 20.97
N GLU A 202 16.12 -17.59 21.95
CA GLU A 202 15.26 -18.50 22.73
C GLU A 202 13.99 -18.95 21.97
N LYS A 203 13.49 -18.14 21.01
CA LYS A 203 12.30 -18.46 20.18
C LYS A 203 12.59 -19.21 18.88
N LYS A 204 13.84 -19.27 18.43
CA LYS A 204 14.26 -19.96 17.21
C LYS A 204 14.14 -21.48 17.36
N ASN A 205 13.00 -22.05 17.00
CA ASN A 205 12.94 -23.50 16.78
C ASN A 205 12.01 -23.98 15.65
N PHE A 206 11.54 -23.10 14.74
CA PHE A 206 10.80 -23.58 13.55
C PHE A 206 11.17 -22.97 12.20
N PHE A 207 11.81 -21.79 12.15
CA PHE A 207 12.52 -21.30 10.95
C PHE A 207 14.04 -21.43 11.14
N ASP A 208 14.46 -22.66 11.34
CA ASP A 208 15.87 -23.00 11.24
C ASP A 208 16.30 -22.82 9.76
N LEU A 209 17.17 -21.86 9.47
CA LEU A 209 17.71 -21.58 8.12
C LEU A 209 18.30 -22.85 7.48
N SER A 210 18.72 -23.82 8.31
CA SER A 210 19.19 -25.13 7.88
C SER A 210 18.08 -26.05 7.33
N ARG A 211 16.84 -25.90 7.81
CA ARG A 211 15.67 -26.72 7.44
C ARG A 211 14.86 -26.18 6.24
N ILE A 212 15.10 -24.93 5.83
CA ILE A 212 14.47 -24.35 4.64
C ILE A 212 15.07 -25.01 3.40
N GLU A 213 14.35 -25.94 2.78
CA GLU A 213 14.71 -26.49 1.47
C GLU A 213 14.23 -25.53 0.39
N PHE A 214 15.15 -24.96 -0.39
CA PHE A 214 14.77 -24.16 -1.55
C PHE A 214 14.47 -25.11 -2.70
N ASP A 215 13.24 -25.10 -3.19
CA ASP A 215 12.91 -25.86 -4.38
C ASP A 215 13.69 -25.35 -5.59
N GLN A 216 13.92 -26.23 -6.58
CA GLN A 216 14.61 -25.86 -7.81
C GLN A 216 13.93 -24.68 -8.54
N ALA A 217 12.61 -24.54 -8.36
CA ALA A 217 11.85 -23.41 -8.89
C ALA A 217 12.21 -22.09 -8.20
N ASP A 218 12.42 -22.10 -6.87
CA ASP A 218 12.81 -20.91 -6.10
C ASP A 218 14.24 -20.50 -6.40
N ILE A 219 15.17 -21.46 -6.50
CA ILE A 219 16.55 -21.19 -6.92
C ILE A 219 16.55 -20.55 -8.32
N LYS A 220 15.79 -21.12 -9.27
CA LYS A 220 15.62 -20.54 -10.61
C LYS A 220 14.96 -19.16 -10.60
N ARG A 221 14.18 -18.80 -9.58
CA ARG A 221 13.61 -17.43 -9.43
C ARG A 221 14.63 -16.42 -8.92
N ILE A 222 15.66 -16.87 -8.20
CA ILE A 222 16.70 -16.03 -7.59
C ILE A 222 17.92 -15.95 -8.50
N GLU A 223 18.55 -17.08 -8.84
CA GLU A 223 19.84 -17.12 -9.55
C GLU A 223 19.79 -16.84 -11.05
N ILE A 224 20.60 -15.91 -11.54
CA ILE A 224 20.77 -15.69 -12.99
C ILE A 224 21.38 -16.92 -13.68
N PRO A 225 21.16 -17.13 -14.99
CA PRO A 225 21.74 -18.26 -15.71
C PRO A 225 23.27 -18.31 -15.61
N ALA A 226 23.83 -19.48 -15.33
CA ALA A 226 25.27 -19.71 -15.35
C ALA A 226 25.80 -19.59 -16.79
N GLY A 227 26.92 -18.87 -16.98
CA GLY A 227 27.54 -18.64 -18.30
C GLY A 227 27.57 -17.17 -18.74
N ILE A 228 27.07 -16.24 -17.92
CA ILE A 228 27.26 -14.80 -18.14
C ILE A 228 28.55 -14.39 -17.42
N GLU A 229 29.59 -14.12 -18.18
CA GLU A 229 30.92 -13.76 -17.64
C GLU A 229 31.14 -12.25 -17.54
N ARG A 230 30.46 -11.49 -18.39
CA ARG A 230 30.62 -10.04 -18.48
C ARG A 230 29.88 -9.33 -17.35
N ASP A 231 30.59 -8.52 -16.55
CA ASP A 231 30.04 -7.79 -15.40
C ASP A 231 28.78 -6.98 -15.76
N GLU A 232 28.79 -6.29 -16.90
CA GLU A 232 27.64 -5.51 -17.38
C GLU A 232 26.41 -6.38 -17.67
N ASP A 233 26.63 -7.57 -18.24
CA ASP A 233 25.54 -8.50 -18.56
C ASP A 233 24.98 -9.15 -17.29
N ILE A 234 25.83 -9.38 -16.29
CA ILE A 234 25.41 -9.85 -14.96
C ILE A 234 24.48 -8.80 -14.31
N VAL A 235 24.86 -7.52 -14.34
CA VAL A 235 24.02 -6.42 -13.83
C VAL A 235 22.67 -6.38 -14.55
N LEU A 236 22.68 -6.41 -15.88
CA LEU A 236 21.46 -6.41 -16.69
C LEU A 236 20.58 -7.63 -16.41
N ALA A 237 21.17 -8.80 -16.18
CA ALA A 237 20.46 -10.02 -15.85
C ALA A 237 19.75 -9.92 -14.49
N TYR A 238 20.41 -9.40 -13.46
CA TYR A 238 19.80 -9.17 -12.15
C TYR A 238 18.69 -8.12 -12.22
N CYS A 239 18.95 -6.99 -12.89
CA CYS A 239 17.95 -5.96 -13.13
C CYS A 239 16.73 -6.55 -13.81
N HIS A 240 16.89 -7.24 -14.94
CA HIS A 240 15.79 -7.89 -15.66
C HIS A 240 14.98 -8.83 -14.76
N LYS A 241 15.67 -9.63 -13.94
CA LYS A 241 15.05 -10.67 -13.13
C LYS A 241 14.25 -10.14 -11.93
N TYR A 242 14.78 -9.12 -11.26
CA TYR A 242 14.18 -8.58 -10.05
C TYR A 242 13.27 -7.37 -10.33
N TRP A 243 13.37 -6.73 -11.51
CA TRP A 243 12.67 -5.49 -11.82
C TRP A 243 11.17 -5.53 -11.50
N LEU A 244 10.43 -6.48 -12.07
CA LEU A 244 8.98 -6.58 -11.90
C LEU A 244 8.56 -7.17 -10.55
N ARG A 245 9.51 -7.70 -9.76
CA ARG A 245 9.27 -8.33 -8.46
C ARG A 245 9.76 -7.49 -7.29
N ALA A 246 10.29 -6.29 -7.55
CA ALA A 246 10.81 -5.42 -6.50
C ALA A 246 9.74 -5.00 -5.47
N ASP A 247 8.47 -5.03 -5.88
CA ASP A 247 7.31 -4.69 -5.04
C ASP A 247 6.66 -5.94 -4.41
N ASP A 248 7.20 -7.14 -4.63
CA ASP A 248 6.66 -8.40 -4.06
C ASP A 248 7.36 -8.74 -2.72
N PRO A 249 6.67 -8.60 -1.56
CA PRO A 249 7.27 -8.85 -0.26
C PRO A 249 7.69 -10.31 -0.05
N ALA A 250 6.92 -11.26 -0.61
CA ALA A 250 7.24 -12.68 -0.50
C ALA A 250 8.51 -13.03 -1.30
N PHE A 251 8.71 -12.38 -2.45
CA PHE A 251 9.91 -12.57 -3.25
C PHE A 251 11.14 -11.97 -2.58
N GLU A 252 11.04 -10.73 -2.08
CA GLU A 252 12.09 -10.08 -1.27
C GLU A 252 12.56 -10.99 -0.13
N ARG A 253 11.60 -11.55 0.60
CA ARG A 253 11.85 -12.41 1.74
C ARG A 253 12.62 -13.68 1.36
N ILE A 254 12.29 -14.28 0.22
CA ILE A 254 13.02 -15.44 -0.28
C ILE A 254 14.44 -15.11 -0.70
N VAL A 255 14.62 -13.99 -1.41
CA VAL A 255 15.96 -13.56 -1.81
C VAL A 255 16.82 -13.29 -0.57
N TRP A 256 16.24 -12.72 0.49
CA TRP A 256 16.89 -12.55 1.79
C TRP A 256 17.29 -13.88 2.44
N LEU A 257 16.34 -14.81 2.59
CA LEU A 257 16.57 -16.12 3.18
C LEU A 257 17.66 -16.88 2.40
N TYR A 258 17.60 -16.84 1.07
CA TYR A 258 18.57 -17.46 0.18
C TYR A 258 19.97 -16.87 0.38
N SER A 259 20.06 -15.54 0.38
CA SER A 259 21.32 -14.83 0.56
C SER A 259 21.97 -15.13 1.90
N ARG A 260 21.16 -15.24 2.95
CA ARG A 260 21.62 -15.59 4.29
C ARG A 260 22.07 -17.05 4.40
N LYS A 261 21.37 -17.98 3.74
CA LYS A 261 21.72 -19.42 3.75
C LYS A 261 22.99 -19.72 2.97
N TYR A 262 23.15 -19.13 1.78
CA TYR A 262 24.25 -19.42 0.86
C TYR A 262 25.38 -18.37 0.89
N GLY A 263 25.26 -17.31 1.70
CA GLY A 263 26.26 -16.24 1.79
C GLY A 263 26.42 -15.42 0.52
N THR A 264 25.37 -15.34 -0.32
CA THR A 264 25.41 -14.63 -1.61
C THR A 264 24.96 -13.17 -1.47
N LYS A 265 25.38 -12.30 -2.41
CA LYS A 265 24.97 -10.88 -2.46
C LYS A 265 23.60 -10.63 -3.11
N ASN A 266 22.79 -11.67 -3.34
CA ASN A 266 21.53 -11.55 -4.08
C ASN A 266 20.54 -10.57 -3.42
N TYR A 267 20.48 -10.53 -2.09
CA TYR A 267 19.61 -9.63 -1.34
C TYR A 267 20.08 -8.18 -1.42
N GLU A 268 21.39 -7.93 -1.37
CA GLU A 268 21.95 -6.58 -1.50
C GLU A 268 21.60 -6.00 -2.89
N VAL A 269 21.75 -6.83 -3.93
CA VAL A 269 21.37 -6.48 -5.31
C VAL A 269 19.86 -6.19 -5.41
N PHE A 270 19.02 -7.04 -4.82
CA PHE A 270 17.57 -6.81 -4.78
C PHE A 270 17.21 -5.51 -4.06
N LYS A 271 17.84 -5.24 -2.91
CA LYS A 271 17.64 -4.04 -2.10
C LYS A 271 18.07 -2.77 -2.86
N ALA A 272 19.16 -2.82 -3.62
CA ALA A 272 19.58 -1.72 -4.48
C ALA A 272 18.51 -1.38 -5.54
N ILE A 273 17.97 -2.40 -6.21
CA ILE A 273 16.91 -2.22 -7.22
C ILE A 273 15.62 -1.69 -6.58
N LYS A 274 15.17 -2.29 -5.48
CA LYS A 274 13.95 -1.88 -4.76
C LYS A 274 14.07 -0.44 -4.25
N THR A 275 15.18 -0.08 -3.63
CA THR A 275 15.43 1.28 -3.13
C THR A 275 15.42 2.29 -4.26
N GLY A 276 16.11 1.98 -5.36
CA GLY A 276 16.15 2.83 -6.54
C GLY A 276 14.77 3.05 -7.17
N ARG A 277 13.96 1.99 -7.28
CA ARG A 277 12.58 2.07 -7.79
C ARG A 277 11.67 2.89 -6.88
N ASN A 278 11.71 2.63 -5.57
CA ASN A 278 10.86 3.33 -4.59
C ASN A 278 11.18 4.82 -4.51
N ARG A 279 12.48 5.17 -4.60
CA ARG A 279 12.95 6.56 -4.62
C ARG A 279 12.90 7.22 -5.99
N LYS A 280 12.46 6.51 -7.03
CA LYS A 280 12.35 6.99 -8.42
C LYS A 280 13.67 7.52 -8.99
N TYR A 281 14.78 6.83 -8.70
CA TYR A 281 16.08 7.12 -9.30
C TYR A 281 16.06 6.86 -10.81
N GLN A 282 17.00 7.48 -11.54
CA GLN A 282 17.15 7.20 -12.96
C GLN A 282 17.63 5.77 -13.14
N ASP A 283 17.26 5.16 -14.27
CA ASP A 283 17.68 3.78 -14.57
C ASP A 283 19.21 3.62 -14.51
N ASP A 284 19.94 4.65 -14.93
CA ASP A 284 21.40 4.69 -14.94
C ASP A 284 21.98 4.63 -13.51
N ASP A 285 21.35 5.31 -12.55
CA ASP A 285 21.74 5.28 -11.14
C ASP A 285 21.49 3.90 -10.53
N ILE A 286 20.36 3.27 -10.87
CA ILE A 286 19.99 1.94 -10.38
C ILE A 286 20.97 0.89 -10.93
N LEU A 287 21.31 0.96 -12.21
CA LEU A 287 22.30 0.10 -12.85
C LEU A 287 23.68 0.26 -12.21
N THR A 288 24.08 1.49 -11.90
CA THR A 288 25.35 1.78 -11.22
C THR A 288 25.36 1.21 -9.80
N MET A 289 24.28 1.37 -9.03
CA MET A 289 24.16 0.80 -7.69
C MET A 289 24.23 -0.73 -7.69
N VAL A 290 23.63 -1.38 -8.69
CA VAL A 290 23.69 -2.84 -8.81
C VAL A 290 25.10 -3.28 -9.20
N SER A 291 25.74 -2.58 -10.13
CA SER A 291 27.12 -2.81 -10.54
C SER A 291 28.09 -2.74 -9.35
N THR A 292 28.01 -1.69 -8.53
CA THR A 292 28.88 -1.54 -7.35
C THR A 292 28.65 -2.61 -6.28
N THR A 293 27.42 -3.11 -6.16
CA THR A 293 27.09 -4.18 -5.21
C THR A 293 27.70 -5.52 -5.63
N ILE A 294 27.66 -5.82 -6.94
CA ILE A 294 28.15 -7.08 -7.50
C ILE A 294 29.68 -7.06 -7.63
N ALA A 295 30.25 -5.91 -7.98
CA ALA A 295 31.67 -5.76 -8.24
C ALA A 295 32.53 -6.25 -7.07
N THR A 296 33.39 -7.24 -7.36
CA THR A 296 34.46 -7.68 -6.46
C THR A 296 35.78 -6.95 -6.70
N ARG A 297 35.89 -6.22 -7.83
CA ARG A 297 37.07 -5.46 -8.26
C ARG A 297 36.60 -4.16 -8.90
N TYR A 298 37.43 -3.12 -8.85
CA TYR A 298 37.12 -1.84 -9.48
C TYR A 298 37.26 -1.97 -11.01
N ASN A 299 36.14 -2.22 -11.71
CA ASN A 299 36.08 -2.31 -13.16
C ASN A 299 35.10 -1.23 -13.67
N TYR A 300 35.63 -0.06 -14.01
CA TYR A 300 34.86 1.08 -14.50
C TYR A 300 35.23 1.35 -15.96
N THR A 301 34.26 1.23 -16.87
CA THR A 301 34.45 1.60 -18.27
C THR A 301 33.25 2.40 -18.79
N VAL A 302 33.53 3.54 -19.42
CA VAL A 302 32.50 4.39 -20.04
C VAL A 302 31.76 3.65 -21.15
N GLN A 303 32.45 2.75 -21.87
CA GLN A 303 31.83 1.90 -22.88
C GLN A 303 30.87 0.86 -22.28
N GLY A 304 31.18 0.33 -21.09
CA GLY A 304 30.31 -0.57 -20.33
C GLY A 304 29.02 0.11 -19.91
N ASP A 305 29.10 1.33 -19.37
CA ASP A 305 27.93 2.11 -18.97
C ASP A 305 27.01 2.41 -20.16
N LEU A 306 27.57 2.93 -21.26
CA LEU A 306 26.80 3.20 -22.48
C LEU A 306 26.11 1.93 -23.02
N TYR A 307 26.80 0.80 -22.96
CA TYR A 307 26.24 -0.50 -23.33
C TYR A 307 25.08 -0.91 -22.41
N MET A 308 25.26 -0.81 -21.09
CA MET A 308 24.25 -1.15 -20.10
C MET A 308 23.00 -0.30 -20.27
N GLN A 309 23.14 1.02 -20.41
CA GLN A 309 22.01 1.92 -20.58
C GLN A 309 21.22 1.63 -21.86
N ALA A 310 21.90 1.46 -22.99
CA ALA A 310 21.26 1.19 -24.27
C ALA A 310 20.53 -0.17 -24.26
N THR A 311 21.17 -1.19 -23.67
CA THR A 311 20.62 -2.54 -23.59
C THR A 311 19.47 -2.61 -22.59
N TRP A 312 19.61 -1.95 -21.43
CA TRP A 312 18.57 -1.87 -20.41
C TRP A 312 17.30 -1.19 -20.93
N ARG A 313 17.42 -0.09 -21.68
CA ARG A 313 16.26 0.56 -22.32
C ARG A 313 15.49 -0.40 -23.21
N ARG A 314 16.17 -1.25 -23.98
CA ARG A 314 15.55 -2.28 -24.83
C ARG A 314 14.89 -3.38 -23.99
N ILE A 315 15.59 -3.89 -22.98
CA ILE A 315 15.10 -4.93 -22.08
C ILE A 315 13.85 -4.45 -21.33
N LYS A 316 13.90 -3.24 -20.77
CA LYS A 316 12.80 -2.62 -20.02
C LYS A 316 11.57 -2.38 -20.91
N ALA A 317 11.76 -1.92 -22.15
CA ALA A 317 10.67 -1.81 -23.11
C ALA A 317 9.99 -3.16 -23.37
N ASN A 318 10.77 -4.23 -23.53
CA ASN A 318 10.24 -5.58 -23.68
C ASN A 318 9.53 -6.10 -22.43
N LEU A 319 10.04 -5.80 -21.22
CA LEU A 319 9.42 -6.21 -19.95
C LEU A 319 7.99 -5.66 -19.80
N TYR A 320 7.77 -4.39 -20.12
CA TYR A 320 6.43 -3.79 -20.07
C TYR A 320 5.54 -4.21 -21.26
N GLY A 321 6.12 -4.46 -22.43
CA GLY A 321 5.42 -5.07 -23.57
C GLY A 321 4.94 -6.50 -23.32
N LEU A 322 5.71 -7.29 -22.56
CA LEU A 322 5.33 -8.64 -22.11
C LEU A 322 4.34 -8.61 -20.94
N ALA A 323 4.46 -7.64 -20.02
CA ALA A 323 3.54 -7.50 -18.89
C ALA A 323 2.10 -7.19 -19.32
N THR A 324 1.92 -6.37 -20.37
CA THR A 324 0.60 -6.09 -20.95
C THR A 324 -0.01 -7.33 -21.62
N ALA A 325 0.80 -8.16 -22.30
CA ALA A 325 0.33 -9.43 -22.86
C ALA A 325 -0.03 -10.47 -21.79
N GLN A 326 0.78 -10.59 -20.72
CA GLN A 326 0.50 -11.50 -19.61
C GLN A 326 -0.73 -11.06 -18.80
N GLN A 327 -0.96 -9.76 -18.60
CA GLN A 327 -2.18 -9.26 -17.97
C GLN A 327 -3.43 -9.59 -18.79
N VAL A 328 -3.37 -9.53 -20.12
CA VAL A 328 -4.46 -9.94 -21.01
C VAL A 328 -4.71 -11.44 -20.92
N ILE A 329 -3.67 -12.26 -20.81
CA ILE A 329 -3.78 -13.72 -20.64
C ILE A 329 -4.34 -14.08 -19.25
N HIS A 330 -3.91 -13.40 -18.19
CA HIS A 330 -4.44 -13.60 -16.84
C HIS A 330 -5.90 -13.15 -16.72
N GLN A 331 -6.30 -12.05 -17.38
CA GLN A 331 -7.70 -11.65 -17.49
C GLN A 331 -8.53 -12.63 -18.33
N ALA A 332 -7.96 -13.22 -19.38
CA ALA A 332 -8.62 -14.27 -20.17
C ALA A 332 -8.78 -15.58 -19.36
N ALA A 333 -7.77 -15.97 -18.58
CA ALA A 333 -7.82 -17.14 -17.70
C ALA A 333 -8.83 -16.95 -16.55
N GLN A 334 -8.92 -15.74 -15.97
CA GLN A 334 -9.92 -15.40 -14.95
C GLN A 334 -11.35 -15.36 -15.54
N ARG A 335 -11.52 -14.87 -16.77
CA ARG A 335 -12.82 -14.91 -17.47
C ARG A 335 -13.27 -16.33 -17.84
N THR A 336 -12.34 -17.27 -17.97
CA THR A 336 -12.68 -18.68 -18.25
C THR A 336 -13.05 -19.45 -16.97
N ALA A 337 -12.73 -18.92 -15.79
CA ALA A 337 -13.06 -19.53 -14.50
C ALA A 337 -14.44 -19.08 -13.92
N GLU A 338 -15.10 -18.08 -14.51
CA GLU A 338 -16.37 -17.52 -14.03
C GLU A 338 -17.58 -17.77 -14.95
N GLN A 339 -17.55 -18.77 -15.84
CA GLN A 339 -18.76 -19.24 -16.53
C GLN A 339 -19.18 -20.65 -16.09
N PRO A 340 -20.38 -20.83 -15.50
CA PRO A 340 -20.92 -22.14 -15.19
C PRO A 340 -21.34 -22.85 -16.48
N GLN A 341 -20.76 -24.02 -16.72
CA GLN A 341 -21.16 -24.95 -17.79
C GLN A 341 -22.59 -25.46 -17.54
N LYS A 342 -23.53 -25.07 -18.41
CA LYS A 342 -24.76 -25.84 -18.64
C LYS A 342 -24.42 -27.02 -19.54
N ALA A 343 -24.83 -28.20 -19.12
CA ALA A 343 -24.60 -29.48 -19.76
C ALA A 343 -25.15 -29.53 -21.19
N GLU A 344 -24.31 -29.99 -22.12
CA GLU A 344 -24.76 -30.46 -23.43
C GLU A 344 -24.17 -31.85 -23.69
N GLN A 345 -25.08 -32.76 -24.05
CA GLN A 345 -24.88 -34.21 -24.10
C GLN A 345 -23.91 -34.62 -25.20
N VAL A 346 -22.97 -35.48 -24.82
CA VAL A 346 -22.06 -36.19 -25.71
C VAL A 346 -22.84 -37.18 -26.58
N ARG A 347 -22.88 -36.93 -27.89
CA ARG A 347 -23.03 -37.98 -28.90
C ARG A 347 -21.70 -38.18 -29.62
N THR A 348 -21.19 -39.39 -29.53
CA THR A 348 -20.00 -39.92 -30.20
C THR A 348 -20.09 -39.82 -31.72
N PRO A 349 -18.94 -39.64 -32.41
CA PRO A 349 -18.78 -40.22 -33.73
C PRO A 349 -17.52 -41.08 -33.86
N SER A 350 -17.62 -42.11 -34.69
CA SER A 350 -16.51 -42.89 -35.25
C SER A 350 -16.75 -43.01 -36.78
N PRO A 351 -15.78 -43.43 -37.62
CA PRO A 351 -15.06 -42.54 -38.53
C PRO A 351 -15.11 -43.00 -40.01
N LYS A 352 -14.32 -42.32 -40.87
CA LYS A 352 -13.94 -42.62 -42.30
C LYS A 352 -14.71 -41.76 -43.34
N VAL A 353 -14.15 -41.24 -44.44
CA VAL A 353 -12.83 -41.29 -45.11
C VAL A 353 -12.78 -40.20 -46.22
N SER A 354 -11.56 -39.80 -46.63
CA SER A 354 -11.09 -39.19 -47.90
C SER A 354 -11.51 -37.77 -48.40
N ARG A 355 -10.52 -36.87 -48.31
CA ARG A 355 -10.00 -35.84 -49.26
C ARG A 355 -10.23 -36.09 -50.79
N PRO A 356 -9.86 -35.16 -51.72
CA PRO A 356 -9.60 -33.70 -51.62
C PRO A 356 -10.07 -32.83 -52.85
N ARG A 357 -9.69 -31.53 -52.80
CA ARG A 357 -9.34 -30.58 -53.90
C ARG A 357 -10.42 -29.64 -54.47
N GLY A 358 -10.03 -28.36 -54.59
CA GLY A 358 -10.47 -27.44 -55.65
C GLY A 358 -11.00 -26.07 -55.20
N LYS A 359 -10.12 -25.06 -55.12
CA LYS A 359 -10.46 -23.62 -55.32
C LYS A 359 -10.44 -23.35 -56.85
N PRO A 360 -10.71 -22.12 -57.36
CA PRO A 360 -11.72 -21.09 -57.02
C PRO A 360 -12.36 -20.46 -58.31
N ALA A 361 -13.35 -19.56 -58.18
CA ALA A 361 -13.58 -18.35 -59.03
C ALA A 361 -14.99 -17.75 -58.74
N GLN A 362 -15.09 -16.48 -58.30
CA GLN A 362 -15.55 -15.30 -59.08
C GLN A 362 -16.91 -15.54 -59.79
N ARG A 363 -17.96 -14.71 -59.64
CA ARG A 363 -18.05 -13.35 -60.17
C ARG A 363 -19.44 -12.73 -59.85
N LEU A 364 -19.43 -11.41 -59.70
CA LEU A 364 -20.48 -10.38 -59.78
C LEU A 364 -21.88 -10.75 -60.32
N ALA A 365 -22.93 -10.21 -59.66
CA ALA A 365 -23.77 -9.12 -60.20
C ALA A 365 -24.98 -8.77 -59.27
N ARG A 366 -25.11 -7.47 -58.95
CA ARG A 366 -26.36 -6.76 -58.57
C ARG A 366 -27.17 -6.45 -59.86
N PRO A 367 -28.37 -5.80 -59.88
CA PRO A 367 -29.13 -5.12 -58.81
C PRO A 367 -30.68 -5.33 -58.85
N GLY A 368 -31.41 -4.74 -57.89
CA GLY A 368 -32.57 -3.91 -58.24
C GLY A 368 -33.92 -4.17 -57.56
N GLN A 369 -34.35 -3.16 -56.78
CA GLN A 369 -35.72 -2.62 -56.69
C GLN A 369 -36.76 -3.21 -55.70
N GLN A 370 -36.99 -2.42 -54.65
CA GLN A 370 -38.28 -2.10 -53.99
C GLN A 370 -39.31 -1.53 -55.00
N PRO A 371 -40.65 -1.43 -54.72
CA PRO A 371 -41.20 -0.89 -53.46
C PRO A 371 -42.63 -1.34 -53.02
N ALA A 372 -43.06 -0.70 -51.91
CA ALA A 372 -44.42 -0.26 -51.55
C ALA A 372 -45.29 -1.12 -50.60
N SER A 373 -45.49 -0.58 -49.40
CA SER A 373 -46.59 -0.86 -48.46
C SER A 373 -47.94 -0.34 -49.00
N PRO A 374 -49.08 -0.69 -48.35
CA PRO A 374 -49.66 0.29 -47.42
C PRO A 374 -50.34 -0.27 -46.13
N ARG A 375 -50.17 0.52 -45.05
CA ARG A 375 -51.13 0.97 -44.00
C ARG A 375 -52.61 0.57 -44.17
N ALA A 376 -53.52 0.50 -43.18
CA ALA A 376 -53.64 0.78 -41.72
C ALA A 376 -55.04 0.22 -41.32
N GLN A 377 -55.48 0.00 -40.06
CA GLN A 377 -55.86 0.95 -38.99
C GLN A 377 -56.56 0.10 -37.88
N LYS A 378 -56.17 0.22 -36.61
CA LYS A 378 -56.84 0.91 -35.46
C LYS A 378 -58.19 0.27 -35.03
N THR A 379 -58.49 0.04 -33.75
CA THR A 379 -58.76 1.04 -32.67
C THR A 379 -58.96 0.28 -31.34
N GLU A 380 -58.12 0.50 -30.30
CA GLU A 380 -58.33 1.22 -29.02
C GLU A 380 -59.21 0.55 -27.94
N LEU A 381 -58.72 0.46 -26.69
CA LEU A 381 -59.06 1.37 -25.57
C LEU A 381 -58.45 0.95 -24.21
N ARG A 382 -57.65 1.88 -23.63
CA ARG A 382 -57.56 2.39 -22.23
C ARG A 382 -57.42 1.42 -21.03
N GLN A 383 -56.76 1.73 -19.89
CA GLN A 383 -55.92 2.81 -19.34
C GLN A 383 -55.39 2.29 -17.97
N THR A 384 -54.18 2.67 -17.52
CA THR A 384 -53.91 3.35 -16.22
C THR A 384 -52.40 3.56 -15.95
N ASN A 385 -52.10 4.81 -15.62
CA ASN A 385 -50.93 5.47 -14.98
C ASN A 385 -49.82 4.64 -14.31
N ALA A 386 -48.54 4.98 -14.58
CA ALA A 386 -47.66 5.76 -13.68
C ALA A 386 -46.17 5.75 -14.11
N VAL A 387 -45.63 6.97 -14.26
CA VAL A 387 -44.25 7.49 -14.18
C VAL A 387 -43.06 6.50 -14.10
N GLN A 388 -42.17 6.55 -15.12
CA GLN A 388 -40.72 6.26 -15.00
C GLN A 388 -39.88 7.11 -15.97
N PRO A 389 -38.59 7.38 -15.65
CA PRO A 389 -37.78 8.46 -16.21
C PRO A 389 -37.01 8.06 -17.49
N GLN A 390 -36.90 8.99 -18.45
CA GLN A 390 -36.14 8.80 -19.70
C GLN A 390 -34.73 9.40 -19.61
N GLN A 391 -33.74 8.52 -19.71
CA GLN A 391 -32.38 8.82 -20.17
C GLN A 391 -32.41 9.12 -21.69
N LYS A 392 -31.80 10.22 -22.12
CA LYS A 392 -31.54 10.50 -23.54
C LYS A 392 -30.04 10.69 -23.77
N LEU A 393 -29.47 9.76 -24.54
CA LEU A 393 -28.17 9.87 -25.21
C LEU A 393 -28.16 11.10 -26.13
N VAL A 394 -27.09 11.90 -26.07
CA VAL A 394 -26.80 12.96 -27.04
C VAL A 394 -25.66 12.50 -27.95
N ARG A 395 -25.91 12.61 -29.25
CA ARG A 395 -25.06 12.22 -30.38
C ARG A 395 -24.15 13.38 -30.80
N ALA A 396 -22.92 13.06 -31.17
CA ALA A 396 -21.86 13.97 -31.63
C ALA A 396 -22.23 14.74 -32.91
N VAL A 397 -21.83 16.02 -32.96
CA VAL A 397 -21.92 16.92 -34.12
C VAL A 397 -20.52 17.31 -34.58
N ALA A 398 -20.34 17.30 -35.90
CA ALA A 398 -19.09 17.55 -36.63
C ALA A 398 -18.70 19.03 -36.68
N THR A 399 -17.40 19.24 -36.85
CA THR A 399 -16.65 20.50 -36.93
C THR A 399 -16.92 21.33 -38.18
N ALA A 400 -17.08 22.64 -38.00
CA ALA A 400 -16.94 23.68 -39.04
C ALA A 400 -15.89 24.73 -38.59
N PRO A 401 -15.17 25.39 -39.52
CA PRO A 401 -13.87 26.00 -39.27
C PRO A 401 -13.97 27.44 -38.73
N LEU A 402 -13.19 27.76 -37.70
CA LEU A 402 -13.02 29.10 -37.16
C LEU A 402 -11.87 29.83 -37.86
N GLN A 403 -12.17 31.06 -38.29
CA GLN A 403 -11.30 31.98 -39.01
C GLN A 403 -10.10 32.40 -38.14
N ARG A 404 -8.91 32.44 -38.76
CA ARG A 404 -7.68 32.99 -38.17
C ARG A 404 -7.78 34.51 -38.09
N GLU A 405 -8.05 35.04 -36.90
CA GLU A 405 -7.68 36.42 -36.58
C GLU A 405 -6.16 36.49 -36.34
N LYS A 406 -5.49 37.42 -37.04
CA LYS A 406 -4.07 37.73 -36.85
C LYS A 406 -3.92 38.50 -35.54
N SER A 407 -3.58 37.79 -34.47
CA SER A 407 -3.12 38.40 -33.22
C SER A 407 -1.79 39.13 -33.45
N GLN A 408 -1.80 40.46 -33.29
CA GLN A 408 -0.61 41.28 -33.18
C GLN A 408 0.22 40.76 -31.98
N LYS A 409 1.45 40.33 -32.26
CA LYS A 409 2.42 39.94 -31.23
C LYS A 409 2.99 41.21 -30.61
N ASP A 410 2.59 41.51 -29.38
CA ASP A 410 3.49 42.21 -28.48
C ASP A 410 4.69 41.29 -28.20
N PRO A 411 5.94 41.81 -28.20
CA PRO A 411 7.11 40.98 -27.96
C PRO A 411 7.08 40.44 -26.53
N ILE A 412 6.88 39.13 -26.40
CA ILE A 412 7.04 38.38 -25.16
C ILE A 412 8.47 38.63 -24.65
N PRO A 413 8.67 39.13 -23.41
CA PRO A 413 10.01 39.34 -22.89
C PRO A 413 10.74 38.01 -22.79
N GLU A 414 11.93 37.97 -23.39
CA GLU A 414 12.81 36.80 -23.45
C GLU A 414 13.27 36.43 -22.02
N ILE A 415 12.66 35.41 -21.41
CA ILE A 415 13.06 34.91 -20.09
C ILE A 415 14.38 34.16 -20.25
N LYS A 416 15.50 34.85 -20.04
CA LYS A 416 16.84 34.25 -20.02
C LYS A 416 16.99 33.39 -18.76
N ALA A 417 17.38 32.12 -18.95
CA ALA A 417 17.70 31.22 -17.83
C ALA A 417 18.97 31.72 -17.12
N THR A 418 18.80 32.25 -15.92
CA THR A 418 19.85 32.82 -15.05
C THR A 418 20.52 31.77 -14.16
N GLY A 419 20.02 30.53 -14.16
CA GLY A 419 20.53 29.41 -13.37
C GLY A 419 20.00 29.40 -11.93
N SER A 420 19.80 28.22 -11.34
CA SER A 420 19.25 28.08 -9.98
C SER A 420 20.29 28.40 -8.90
N ILE A 421 19.84 28.62 -7.66
CA ILE A 421 20.74 28.77 -6.50
C ILE A 421 21.58 27.50 -6.31
N SER A 422 20.97 26.33 -6.48
CA SER A 422 21.67 25.03 -6.48
C SER A 422 22.76 24.98 -7.55
N ASP A 423 22.50 25.41 -8.79
CA ASP A 423 23.49 25.36 -9.86
C ASP A 423 24.69 26.28 -9.56
N LYS A 424 24.42 27.43 -8.93
CA LYS A 424 25.47 28.35 -8.47
C LYS A 424 26.31 27.74 -7.35
N ILE A 425 25.69 27.09 -6.37
CA ILE A 425 26.40 26.39 -5.29
C ILE A 425 27.20 25.18 -5.83
N LYS A 426 26.67 24.45 -6.81
CA LYS A 426 27.38 23.36 -7.51
C LYS A 426 28.61 23.87 -8.26
N ARG A 427 28.48 25.01 -8.97
CA ARG A 427 29.64 25.67 -9.62
C ARG A 427 30.69 26.12 -8.60
N LEU A 428 30.27 26.67 -7.46
CA LEU A 428 31.20 27.10 -6.40
C LEU A 428 31.86 25.92 -5.67
N SER A 429 31.19 24.76 -5.58
CA SER A 429 31.72 23.58 -4.89
C SER A 429 32.48 22.60 -5.77
N GLY A 430 32.33 22.67 -7.10
CA GLY A 430 32.89 21.69 -8.02
C GLY A 430 32.30 20.29 -7.87
N ARG A 431 31.22 20.12 -7.09
CA ARG A 431 30.52 18.85 -6.85
C ARG A 431 29.24 18.80 -7.67
N ALA A 432 28.94 17.63 -8.25
CA ALA A 432 27.77 17.44 -9.13
C ALA A 432 26.43 17.28 -8.40
N TYR A 433 26.45 17.12 -7.06
CA TYR A 433 25.29 16.75 -6.23
C TYR A 433 24.94 17.83 -5.20
N ASP A 434 23.66 17.91 -4.85
CA ASP A 434 23.06 19.00 -4.07
C ASP A 434 23.14 18.73 -2.56
N VAL A 435 24.35 18.73 -2.00
CA VAL A 435 24.62 18.42 -0.57
C VAL A 435 24.14 19.53 0.36
N TYR A 436 23.89 20.72 -0.18
CA TYR A 436 23.97 21.93 0.62
C TYR A 436 22.64 22.60 0.88
N LYS A 437 21.48 22.09 0.43
CA LYS A 437 20.21 22.81 0.61
C LYS A 437 19.93 23.17 2.07
N ASP A 438 19.90 22.18 2.95
CA ASP A 438 19.54 22.39 4.35
C ASP A 438 20.65 23.14 5.12
N ILE A 439 21.91 22.80 4.83
CA ILE A 439 23.07 23.48 5.43
C ILE A 439 23.13 24.95 5.00
N PHE A 440 22.87 25.24 3.73
CA PHE A 440 22.84 26.58 3.17
C PHE A 440 21.70 27.40 3.76
N LEU A 441 20.47 26.86 3.75
CA LEU A 441 19.30 27.55 4.29
C LEU A 441 19.44 27.81 5.80
N SER A 442 20.07 26.90 6.56
CA SER A 442 20.33 27.13 7.99
C SER A 442 21.25 28.33 8.27
N LYS A 443 22.18 28.65 7.37
CA LYS A 443 23.19 29.70 7.56
C LYS A 443 22.90 30.98 6.79
N VAL A 444 22.12 30.93 5.71
CA VAL A 444 21.90 32.05 4.77
C VAL A 444 21.26 33.27 5.43
N ARG A 445 20.44 33.09 6.48
CA ARG A 445 19.78 34.19 7.21
C ARG A 445 20.75 35.26 7.70
N SER A 446 21.85 34.85 8.33
CA SER A 446 22.90 35.77 8.80
C SER A 446 23.56 36.58 7.66
N HIS A 447 23.64 35.99 6.46
CA HIS A 447 24.20 36.63 5.27
C HIS A 447 23.20 37.57 4.59
N ILE A 448 21.91 37.22 4.58
CA ILE A 448 20.83 38.10 4.16
C ILE A 448 20.79 39.34 5.05
N HIS A 449 20.85 39.15 6.37
CA HIS A 449 20.89 40.25 7.33
C HIS A 449 22.07 41.21 7.06
N THR A 450 23.26 40.66 6.81
CA THR A 450 24.46 41.44 6.47
C THR A 450 24.30 42.20 5.14
N ALA A 451 23.66 41.60 4.14
CA ALA A 451 23.41 42.25 2.85
C ALA A 451 22.37 43.37 2.98
N LEU A 452 21.29 43.15 3.73
CA LEU A 452 20.27 44.16 4.02
C LEU A 452 20.85 45.33 4.83
N ALA A 453 21.77 45.08 5.75
CA ALA A 453 22.46 46.14 6.50
C ALA A 453 23.28 47.07 5.58
N LYS A 454 23.87 46.52 4.50
CA LYS A 454 24.62 47.29 3.50
C LYS A 454 23.72 47.99 2.47
N GLY A 455 22.56 47.42 2.16
CA GLY A 455 21.61 47.90 1.15
C GLY A 455 20.54 48.89 1.68
N ARG A 456 20.79 49.61 2.78
CA ARG A 456 19.82 50.55 3.35
C ARG A 456 19.75 51.84 2.53
N LEU A 457 18.56 52.18 2.05
CA LEU A 457 18.34 53.36 1.21
C LEU A 457 18.20 54.68 2.02
N LYS A 458 17.86 54.61 3.31
CA LYS A 458 17.78 55.79 4.21
C LYS A 458 18.26 55.46 5.63
N PRO A 459 19.20 56.23 6.21
CA PRO A 459 19.53 56.11 7.62
C PRO A 459 18.39 56.70 8.46
N GLY A 460 17.63 55.86 9.17
CA GLY A 460 16.66 56.31 10.19
C GLY A 460 15.22 55.77 10.07
N VAL A 461 14.88 54.93 9.09
CA VAL A 461 13.48 54.47 8.89
C VAL A 461 13.24 52.99 9.24
N ALA A 462 14.29 52.18 9.45
CA ALA A 462 14.11 50.77 9.79
C ALA A 462 13.95 50.59 11.31
N PHE A 463 12.72 50.66 11.82
CA PHE A 463 12.39 50.01 13.11
C PHE A 463 12.59 48.50 12.95
N GLY A 464 13.04 47.82 14.00
CA GLY A 464 13.55 46.44 13.93
C GLY A 464 12.63 45.41 13.28
N ASP A 465 11.32 45.66 13.24
CA ASP A 465 10.33 44.79 12.60
C ASP A 465 10.43 44.80 11.05
N ASP A 466 10.78 45.94 10.44
CA ASP A 466 10.88 46.05 8.97
C ASP A 466 12.13 45.35 8.41
N ALA A 467 13.22 45.35 9.19
CA ALA A 467 14.42 44.57 8.86
C ALA A 467 14.12 43.07 8.88
N ASN A 468 13.36 42.60 9.88
CA ASN A 468 12.95 41.19 9.99
C ASN A 468 12.00 40.80 8.86
N LYS A 469 11.05 41.67 8.48
CA LYS A 469 10.16 41.45 7.33
C LYS A 469 10.93 41.40 6.02
N ALA A 470 11.92 42.27 5.83
CA ALA A 470 12.77 42.26 4.65
C ALA A 470 13.62 40.97 4.59
N GLU A 471 14.18 40.54 5.71
CA GLU A 471 14.95 39.29 5.82
C GLU A 471 14.10 38.06 5.48
N ASN A 472 12.90 37.95 6.06
CA ASN A 472 11.97 36.86 5.76
C ASN A 472 11.56 36.85 4.30
N THR A 473 11.32 38.02 3.70
CA THR A 473 10.93 38.13 2.28
C THR A 473 12.05 37.62 1.35
N VAL A 474 13.31 37.93 1.65
CA VAL A 474 14.45 37.44 0.87
C VAL A 474 14.67 35.94 1.10
N TYR A 475 14.57 35.49 2.35
CA TYR A 475 14.70 34.08 2.71
C TYR A 475 13.66 33.21 2.00
N ASP A 476 12.39 33.61 2.06
CA ASP A 476 11.28 32.92 1.40
C ASP A 476 11.49 32.83 -0.12
N PHE A 477 12.02 33.89 -0.73
CA PHE A 477 12.36 33.87 -2.15
C PHE A 477 13.44 32.83 -2.46
N MET A 478 14.52 32.80 -1.67
CA MET A 478 15.65 31.89 -1.86
C MET A 478 15.27 30.43 -1.60
N GLU A 479 14.42 30.18 -0.61
CA GLU A 479 13.93 28.83 -0.31
C GLU A 479 13.04 28.29 -1.42
N ARG A 480 12.05 29.07 -1.87
CA ARG A 480 11.12 28.67 -2.94
C ARG A 480 11.80 28.48 -4.29
N ASN A 481 12.85 29.25 -4.54
CA ASN A 481 13.56 29.25 -5.83
C ASN A 481 14.92 28.53 -5.79
N TYR A 482 15.20 27.74 -4.74
CA TYR A 482 16.50 27.09 -4.56
C TYR A 482 16.92 26.26 -5.78
N ALA A 483 15.99 25.46 -6.32
CA ALA A 483 16.20 24.62 -7.50
C ALA A 483 15.57 25.21 -8.79
N ASN A 484 15.11 26.47 -8.77
CA ASN A 484 14.43 27.07 -9.91
C ASN A 484 15.43 27.71 -10.90
N ALA A 485 15.61 27.11 -12.08
CA ALA A 485 16.54 27.57 -13.11
C ALA A 485 16.11 28.89 -13.81
N TYR A 486 14.84 29.28 -13.67
CA TYR A 486 14.26 30.48 -14.27
C TYR A 486 14.00 31.60 -13.25
N MET A 487 14.66 31.54 -12.08
CA MET A 487 14.47 32.56 -11.06
C MET A 487 14.94 33.94 -11.53
N ASN A 488 14.13 34.97 -11.33
CA ASN A 488 14.50 36.34 -11.68
C ASN A 488 14.27 37.24 -10.47
N TRP A 489 15.35 37.54 -9.74
CA TRP A 489 15.30 38.40 -8.57
C TRP A 489 14.92 39.84 -8.94
N GLN A 490 15.44 40.34 -10.06
CA GLN A 490 15.31 41.73 -10.48
C GLN A 490 13.86 42.13 -10.77
N VAL A 491 13.07 41.19 -11.31
CA VAL A 491 11.65 41.37 -11.67
C VAL A 491 10.71 40.81 -10.59
N SER A 492 11.25 40.24 -9.50
CA SER A 492 10.44 39.60 -8.48
C SER A 492 9.62 40.62 -7.66
N GLU A 493 8.39 40.23 -7.30
CA GLU A 493 7.59 40.97 -6.31
C GLU A 493 8.31 41.10 -4.96
N HIS A 494 9.20 40.14 -4.64
CA HIS A 494 9.92 40.09 -3.38
C HIS A 494 10.95 41.24 -3.31
N ARG A 495 11.60 41.57 -4.44
CA ARG A 495 12.45 42.76 -4.55
C ARG A 495 11.65 44.06 -4.41
N ALA A 496 10.47 44.15 -5.00
CA ALA A 496 9.60 45.32 -4.87
C ALA A 496 9.21 45.55 -3.40
N ARG A 497 8.80 44.49 -2.69
CA ARG A 497 8.44 44.55 -1.26
C ARG A 497 9.60 44.99 -0.37
N ILE A 498 10.83 44.51 -0.59
CA ILE A 498 11.95 44.98 0.24
C ILE A 498 12.31 46.45 -0.03
N ARG A 499 12.09 46.96 -1.25
CA ARG A 499 12.29 48.38 -1.56
C ARG A 499 11.25 49.27 -0.88
N GLU A 500 10.00 48.81 -0.81
CA GLU A 500 8.96 49.46 -0.01
C GLU A 500 9.35 49.54 1.47
N LEU A 501 10.03 48.50 1.99
CA LEU A 501 10.59 48.47 3.34
C LEU A 501 11.91 49.27 3.49
N GLY A 502 12.39 49.94 2.44
CA GLY A 502 13.56 50.81 2.48
C GLY A 502 14.92 50.13 2.23
N PHE A 503 14.93 48.91 1.68
CA PHE A 503 16.13 48.13 1.38
C PHE A 503 16.26 47.85 -0.13
N ASP A 504 17.47 47.89 -0.68
CA ASP A 504 17.74 47.40 -2.04
C ASP A 504 18.84 46.35 -2.05
N ILE A 505 18.57 45.26 -2.76
CA ILE A 505 19.52 44.20 -3.06
C ILE A 505 19.52 44.04 -4.58
N GLU A 506 20.64 44.36 -5.22
CA GLU A 506 20.76 44.30 -6.68
C GLU A 506 20.85 42.86 -7.21
N SER A 507 21.58 41.99 -6.50
CA SER A 507 21.74 40.57 -6.82
C SER A 507 21.83 39.72 -5.55
N LEU A 508 21.36 38.47 -5.66
CA LEU A 508 21.51 37.45 -4.62
C LEU A 508 22.88 36.75 -4.65
N ASP A 509 23.68 36.96 -5.70
CA ASP A 509 24.95 36.25 -5.88
C ASP A 509 25.94 36.50 -4.75
N GLY A 510 26.05 37.76 -4.29
CA GLY A 510 26.92 38.11 -3.16
C GLY A 510 26.52 37.44 -1.84
N ILE A 511 25.22 37.17 -1.64
CA ILE A 511 24.70 36.45 -0.47
C ILE A 511 25.06 34.97 -0.58
N ILE A 512 24.82 34.37 -1.76
CA ILE A 512 25.09 32.96 -2.04
C ILE A 512 26.58 32.66 -1.88
N GLU A 513 27.47 33.46 -2.47
CA GLU A 513 28.92 33.30 -2.36
C GLU A 513 29.42 33.47 -0.93
N SER A 514 28.93 34.49 -0.21
CA SER A 514 29.34 34.75 1.18
C SER A 514 28.91 33.62 2.13
N CYS A 515 27.71 33.08 1.92
CA CYS A 515 27.21 31.93 2.67
C CYS A 515 28.03 30.68 2.38
N TYR A 516 28.31 30.41 1.10
CA TYR A 516 29.11 29.26 0.69
C TYR A 516 30.54 29.28 1.27
N ARG A 517 31.23 30.43 1.24
CA ARG A 517 32.60 30.55 1.80
C ARG A 517 32.66 30.24 3.30
N LYS A 518 31.59 30.48 4.07
CA LYS A 518 31.49 30.11 5.50
C LYS A 518 30.99 28.69 5.76
N ILE A 519 30.59 27.96 4.71
CA ILE A 519 30.27 26.53 4.78
C ILE A 519 31.50 25.70 4.45
N GLY A 520 32.41 26.21 3.62
CA GLY A 520 33.66 25.55 3.23
C GLY A 520 34.85 25.75 4.17
N ASN A 521 34.82 26.78 5.01
CA ASN A 521 35.70 26.96 6.18
C ASN A 521 34.97 26.47 7.43
#